data_AF-A0A7J4V1Z5-F1
#
_entry.id   AF-A0A7J4V1Z5-F1
#
_cell.length_a   1.000
_cell.length_b   1.000
_cell.length_c   1.000
_cell.angle_alpha   90.00
_cell.angle_beta   90.00
_cell.angle_gamma   90.00
#
_symmetry.space_group_name_H-M   'P 1'
#
loop_
_entity.id
_entity.type
_entity.pdbx_description
1 polymer ?
#
loop_
_entity_poly.entity_id
_entity_poly.type
_entity_poly.pdbx_seq_one_letter_code
_entity_poly.pdbx_strand_id
1 'polypeptide(L)'
;YGGGFVVLNGVAFDGNGNLTDLPEPYPGGNLFSLASGGAIYVRDPKKLVGEEQLNGGRITRLMPADWELILPYLRENERLFNIPVEDFLLKVDGVRKHPEDVYRKIEAMPRITLDGKVQVQDLGE
;
A
#
# COMPACT_ATOMS: atom_id res chain seq x y z
N TYR A 1 13.47 2.08 -14.45
CA TYR A 1 12.43 1.70 -13.46
C TYR A 1 12.18 2.91 -12.58
N GLY A 2 11.19 3.75 -12.92
CA GLY A 2 11.06 5.11 -12.37
C GLY A 2 9.63 5.49 -12.00
N GLY A 3 8.82 4.54 -11.54
CA GLY A 3 7.49 4.83 -11.00
C GLY A 3 7.58 5.16 -9.51
N GLY A 4 6.88 6.20 -9.07
CA GLY A 4 6.71 6.49 -7.64
C GLY A 4 5.87 5.41 -6.94
N PHE A 5 5.92 5.38 -5.62
CA PHE A 5 5.05 4.53 -4.81
C PHE A 5 4.52 5.27 -3.59
N VAL A 6 3.46 4.74 -3.00
CA VAL A 6 2.88 5.20 -1.75
C VAL A 6 2.83 4.03 -0.77
N VAL A 7 3.12 4.29 0.50
CA VAL A 7 2.84 3.34 1.60
C VAL A 7 1.65 3.86 2.37
N LEU A 8 0.61 3.03 2.51
CA LEU A 8 -0.66 3.39 3.11
C LEU A 8 -0.89 2.52 4.34
N ASN A 9 -0.74 3.07 5.55
CA ASN A 9 -0.68 2.30 6.79
C ASN A 9 -2.03 2.16 7.54
N GLY A 10 -2.98 3.08 7.32
CA GLY A 10 -4.32 3.01 7.93
C GLY A 10 -4.32 3.14 9.46
N VAL A 11 -3.58 4.10 10.02
CA VAL A 11 -3.38 4.27 11.48
C VAL A 11 -3.79 5.66 11.96
N ALA A 12 -4.11 5.77 13.24
CA ALA A 12 -4.37 7.03 13.95
C ALA A 12 -3.71 7.04 15.34
N PHE A 13 -3.56 8.22 15.92
CA PHE A 13 -3.23 8.36 17.34
C PHE A 13 -4.50 8.61 18.13
N ASP A 14 -4.67 7.89 19.24
CA ASP A 14 -5.76 8.14 20.18
C ASP A 14 -5.50 9.42 21.02
N GLY A 15 -6.45 9.77 21.89
CA GLY A 15 -6.33 10.95 22.76
C GLY A 15 -5.18 10.89 23.78
N ASN A 16 -4.57 9.72 23.98
CA ASN A 16 -3.41 9.51 24.84
C ASN A 16 -2.09 9.45 24.04
N GLY A 17 -2.15 9.59 22.71
CA GLY A 17 -0.99 9.48 21.84
C GLY A 17 -0.58 8.04 21.54
N ASN A 18 -1.41 7.03 21.83
CA ASN A 18 -1.15 5.66 21.43
C ASN A 18 -1.57 5.44 19.99
N LEU A 19 -0.75 4.68 19.25
CA LEU A 19 -1.07 4.29 17.89
C LEU A 19 -2.21 3.26 17.89
N THR A 20 -3.18 3.43 17.00
CA THR A 20 -4.35 2.56 16.85
C THR A 20 -4.66 2.34 15.36
N ASP A 21 -5.28 1.19 15.04
CA ASP A 21 -5.77 0.92 13.70
C ASP A 21 -7.01 1.79 13.41
N LEU A 22 -7.11 2.32 12.19
CA LEU A 22 -8.36 2.93 11.73
C LEU A 22 -9.43 1.84 11.51
N PRO A 23 -10.65 1.97 12.08
CA PRO A 23 -11.70 0.95 11.96
C PRO A 23 -12.15 0.68 10.52
N GLU A 24 -12.32 1.76 9.76
CA GLU A 24 -12.44 1.74 8.31
C GLU A 24 -11.20 2.43 7.77
N PRO A 25 -10.10 1.69 7.55
CA PRO A 25 -8.84 2.33 7.20
C PRO A 25 -8.91 3.00 5.82
N TYR A 26 -9.81 2.51 4.95
CA TYR A 26 -9.90 2.93 3.55
C TYR A 26 -11.36 3.05 3.06
N PRO A 27 -12.14 4.03 3.54
CA PRO A 27 -13.50 4.25 3.08
C PRO A 27 -13.52 4.89 1.67
N GLY A 28 -14.44 4.45 0.82
CA GLY A 28 -14.68 5.01 -0.52
C GLY A 28 -14.12 4.18 -1.68
N GLY A 29 -14.47 4.57 -2.90
CA GLY A 29 -13.98 3.97 -4.15
C GLY A 29 -13.23 5.00 -4.97
N ASN A 30 -11.89 4.89 -5.01
CA ASN A 30 -10.99 5.62 -5.91
C ASN A 30 -9.50 5.35 -5.62
N LEU A 31 -9.17 4.28 -4.86
CA LEU A 31 -7.79 3.93 -4.62
C LEU A 31 -7.13 3.65 -5.98
N PHE A 32 -5.95 4.24 -6.19
CA PHE A 32 -5.19 4.09 -7.44
C PHE A 32 -5.79 4.82 -8.67
N SER A 33 -6.46 5.95 -8.48
CA SER A 33 -7.06 6.70 -9.61
C SER A 33 -6.05 7.33 -10.54
N LEU A 34 -6.19 7.04 -11.85
CA LEU A 34 -5.46 7.72 -12.93
C LEU A 34 -3.93 7.61 -12.83
N ALA A 35 -3.41 6.68 -12.02
CA ALA A 35 -1.98 6.47 -11.92
C ALA A 35 -1.46 5.92 -13.25
N SER A 36 -0.62 6.70 -13.93
CA SER A 36 0.09 6.29 -15.15
C SER A 36 1.16 5.22 -14.89
N GLY A 37 1.44 4.93 -13.61
CA GLY A 37 2.35 3.89 -13.14
C GLY A 37 2.54 3.93 -11.62
N GLY A 38 3.35 3.03 -11.09
CA GLY A 38 3.69 2.98 -9.66
C GLY A 38 2.96 1.89 -8.88
N ALA A 39 3.08 1.95 -7.55
CA ALA A 39 2.48 0.98 -6.63
C ALA A 39 1.97 1.64 -5.34
N ILE A 40 0.91 1.10 -4.77
CA ILE A 40 0.52 1.38 -3.38
C ILE A 40 0.80 0.12 -2.56
N TYR A 41 1.58 0.26 -1.49
CA TYR A 41 1.76 -0.78 -0.50
C TYR A 41 0.82 -0.49 0.67
N VAL A 42 -0.29 -1.21 0.71
CA VAL A 42 -1.36 -0.99 1.68
C VAL A 42 -1.22 -1.97 2.83
N ARG A 43 -1.16 -1.46 4.07
CA ARG A 43 -1.28 -2.26 5.29
C ARG A 43 -2.74 -2.65 5.44
N ASP A 44 -3.02 -3.92 5.21
CA ASP A 44 -4.37 -4.45 5.28
C ASP A 44 -4.39 -5.93 5.72
N PRO A 45 -4.05 -6.19 7.00
CA PRO A 45 -3.99 -7.54 7.55
C PRO A 45 -5.36 -8.25 7.59
N LYS A 46 -6.46 -7.50 7.55
CA LYS A 46 -7.83 -8.02 7.58
C LYS A 46 -8.46 -8.10 6.18
N LYS A 47 -7.71 -7.74 5.13
CA LYS A 47 -8.14 -7.74 3.72
C LYS A 47 -9.44 -6.95 3.50
N LEU A 48 -9.55 -5.78 4.13
CA LEU A 48 -10.67 -4.88 4.03
C LEU A 48 -10.73 -4.12 2.69
N VAL A 49 -9.59 -3.93 2.02
CA VAL A 49 -9.55 -3.33 0.68
C VAL A 49 -9.98 -4.36 -0.37
N GLY A 50 -11.10 -4.08 -1.02
CA GLY A 50 -11.60 -4.86 -2.16
C GLY A 50 -11.20 -4.27 -3.52
N GLU A 51 -11.34 -5.07 -4.59
CA GLU A 51 -11.05 -4.60 -5.95
C GLU A 51 -12.05 -3.55 -6.44
N GLU A 52 -13.28 -3.57 -5.92
CA GLU A 52 -14.32 -2.57 -6.20
C GLU A 52 -13.96 -1.16 -5.73
N GLN A 53 -12.97 -1.03 -4.85
CA GLN A 53 -12.47 0.25 -4.38
C GLN A 53 -11.35 0.82 -5.28
N LEU A 54 -10.86 0.02 -6.24
CA LEU A 54 -9.77 0.38 -7.13
C LEU A 54 -10.28 1.01 -8.43
N ASN A 55 -9.54 2.00 -8.93
CA ASN A 55 -9.83 2.63 -10.22
C ASN A 55 -8.63 2.49 -11.19
N GLY A 56 -8.51 1.30 -11.80
CA GLY A 56 -7.44 1.00 -12.79
C GLY A 56 -6.23 0.25 -12.23
N GLY A 57 -6.34 -0.35 -11.04
CA GLY A 57 -5.31 -1.19 -10.43
C GLY A 57 -5.83 -2.60 -10.09
N ARG A 58 -4.91 -3.48 -9.70
CA ARG A 58 -5.20 -4.82 -9.16
C ARG A 58 -4.50 -5.03 -7.82
N ILE A 59 -5.08 -5.85 -6.95
CA ILE A 59 -4.43 -6.25 -5.70
C ILE A 59 -3.56 -7.48 -5.95
N THR A 60 -2.34 -7.45 -5.45
CA THR A 60 -1.34 -8.51 -5.56
C THR A 60 -0.65 -8.75 -4.21
N ARG A 61 0.03 -9.90 -4.09
CA ARG A 61 0.83 -10.22 -2.91
C ARG A 61 2.05 -9.30 -2.82
N LEU A 62 2.43 -8.93 -1.60
CA LEU A 62 3.72 -8.30 -1.35
C LEU A 62 4.87 -9.30 -1.58
N MET A 63 5.77 -8.98 -2.50
CA MET A 63 6.96 -9.77 -2.78
C MET A 63 8.14 -9.32 -1.89
N PRO A 64 9.17 -10.17 -1.68
CA PRO A 64 10.34 -9.77 -0.88
C PRO A 64 11.01 -8.48 -1.36
N ALA A 65 11.14 -8.29 -2.67
CA ALA A 65 11.71 -7.07 -3.25
C ALA A 65 10.85 -5.82 -3.00
N ASP A 66 9.52 -5.97 -2.91
CA ASP A 66 8.63 -4.87 -2.56
C ASP A 66 8.85 -4.44 -1.10
N TRP A 67 9.06 -5.41 -0.20
CA TRP A 67 9.35 -5.13 1.21
C TRP A 67 10.70 -4.45 1.38
N GLU A 68 11.75 -4.95 0.73
CA GLU A 68 13.08 -4.35 0.73
C GLU A 68 13.04 -2.89 0.23
N LEU A 69 12.18 -2.60 -0.76
CA LEU A 69 11.98 -1.26 -1.28
C LEU A 69 11.36 -0.30 -0.24
N ILE A 70 10.31 -0.73 0.48
CA ILE A 70 9.57 0.17 1.39
C ILE A 70 10.11 0.23 2.81
N LEU A 71 10.84 -0.80 3.25
CA LEU A 71 11.32 -0.90 4.63
C LEU A 71 12.15 0.32 5.09
N PRO A 72 13.09 0.88 4.29
CA PRO A 72 13.83 2.07 4.69
C PRO A 72 12.93 3.28 4.99
N TYR A 73 11.85 3.45 4.21
CA TYR A 73 10.89 4.54 4.38
C TYR A 73 10.02 4.34 5.63
N LEU A 74 9.62 3.09 5.90
CA LEU A 74 8.91 2.74 7.13
C LEU A 74 9.78 2.99 8.37
N ARG A 75 11.08 2.67 8.32
CA ARG A 75 12.02 2.96 9.41
C ARG A 75 12.27 4.45 9.61
N GLU A 76 12.28 5.23 8.53
CA GLU A 76 12.38 6.69 8.67
C GLU A 76 11.10 7.28 9.28
N ASN A 77 9.92 6.76 8.92
CA ASN A 77 8.67 7.15 9.56
C ASN A 77 8.61 6.74 11.04
N GLU A 78 9.16 5.59 11.40
CA GLU A 78 9.34 5.17 12.80
C GLU A 78 10.17 6.19 13.57
N ARG A 79 11.31 6.62 13.00
CA ARG A 79 12.20 7.61 13.61
C ARG A 79 11.58 9.00 13.73
N LEU A 80 10.84 9.44 12.72
CA LEU A 80 10.27 10.79 12.64
C LEU A 80 8.94 10.94 13.39
N PHE A 81 8.10 9.91 13.36
CA PHE A 81 6.70 10.01 13.80
C PHE A 81 6.35 9.01 14.90
N ASN A 82 7.31 8.21 15.38
CA ASN A 82 7.08 7.18 16.39
C ASN A 82 5.99 6.18 15.98
N ILE A 83 6.07 5.68 14.74
CA ILE A 83 5.20 4.64 14.18
C ILE A 83 6.00 3.33 14.08
N PRO A 84 5.95 2.43 15.08
CA PRO A 84 6.86 1.30 15.15
C PRO A 84 6.59 0.26 14.07
N VAL A 85 7.62 -0.14 13.32
CA VAL A 85 7.47 -1.13 12.24
C VAL A 85 7.20 -2.51 12.82
N GLU A 86 8.08 -2.97 13.71
CA GLU A 86 8.00 -4.33 14.28
C GLU A 86 6.96 -4.42 15.40
N ASP A 87 6.84 -3.35 16.18
CA ASP A 87 6.05 -3.38 17.40
C ASP A 87 4.60 -2.97 17.21
N PHE A 88 4.25 -2.39 16.07
CA PHE A 88 2.88 -2.02 15.74
C PHE A 88 2.49 -2.43 14.31
N LEU A 89 3.19 -1.92 13.28
CA LEU A 89 2.75 -2.13 11.90
C LEU A 89 2.71 -3.61 11.53
N LEU A 90 3.70 -4.41 11.96
CA LEU A 90 3.74 -5.86 11.74
C LEU A 90 3.04 -6.68 12.83
N LYS A 91 2.39 -6.06 13.81
CA LYS A 91 1.56 -6.78 14.79
C LYS A 91 0.10 -6.73 14.38
N VAL A 92 -0.55 -7.89 14.43
CA VAL A 92 -1.98 -8.06 14.23
C VAL A 92 -2.52 -8.81 15.43
N ASP A 93 -3.49 -8.23 16.11
CA ASP A 93 -4.05 -8.76 17.36
C ASP A 93 -2.97 -9.12 18.40
N GLY A 94 -1.93 -8.28 18.50
CA GLY A 94 -0.79 -8.44 19.42
C GLY A 94 0.29 -9.43 18.97
N VAL A 95 0.11 -10.13 17.84
CA VAL A 95 1.06 -11.13 17.34
C VAL A 95 1.83 -10.57 16.15
N ARG A 96 3.16 -10.69 16.18
CA ARG A 96 4.01 -10.32 15.04
C ARG A 96 3.73 -11.26 13.86
N LYS A 97 3.55 -10.68 12.69
CA LYS A 97 3.26 -11.36 11.42
C LYS A 97 4.37 -11.10 10.41
N HIS A 98 4.40 -11.89 9.35
CA HIS A 98 5.27 -11.62 8.23
C HIS A 98 4.74 -10.43 7.41
N PRO A 99 5.61 -9.64 6.76
CA PRO A 99 5.18 -8.49 5.97
C PRO A 99 4.12 -8.82 4.92
N GLU A 100 4.21 -9.98 4.26
CA GLU A 100 3.22 -10.42 3.26
C GLU A 100 1.84 -10.79 3.82
N ASP A 101 1.74 -11.02 5.14
CA ASP A 101 0.47 -11.27 5.82
C ASP A 101 -0.22 -9.96 6.23
N VAL A 102 0.52 -8.85 6.19
CA VAL A 102 0.10 -7.55 6.71
C VAL A 102 -0.08 -6.55 5.57
N TYR A 103 0.82 -6.55 4.59
CA TYR A 103 0.82 -5.63 3.46
C TYR A 103 0.43 -6.34 2.16
N ARG A 104 -0.29 -5.61 1.32
CA ARG A 104 -0.62 -6.00 -0.05
C ARG A 104 -0.17 -4.92 -1.00
N LYS A 105 0.09 -5.29 -2.25
CA LYS A 105 0.50 -4.36 -3.29
C LYS A 105 -0.67 -4.09 -4.22
N ILE A 106 -0.98 -2.83 -4.45
CA ILE A 106 -1.88 -2.39 -5.52
C ILE A 106 -0.99 -1.85 -6.64
N GLU A 107 -1.12 -2.41 -7.83
CA GLU A 107 -0.34 -2.00 -9.00
C GLU A 107 -1.24 -1.72 -10.20
N ALA A 108 -0.76 -0.85 -11.09
CA ALA A 108 -1.49 -0.45 -12.30
C ALA A 108 -1.80 -1.67 -13.19
N MET A 109 -3.03 -1.75 -13.69
CA MET A 109 -3.35 -2.68 -14.76
C MET A 109 -2.92 -2.08 -16.10
N PRO A 110 -2.23 -2.85 -16.97
CA PRO A 110 -1.98 -2.42 -18.34
C PRO A 110 -3.32 -2.16 -19.05
N ARG A 111 -3.50 -0.97 -19.62
CA ARG A 111 -4.67 -0.69 -20.47
C ARG A 111 -4.41 -1.24 -21.87
N ILE A 112 -5.28 -2.14 -22.31
CA ILE A 112 -5.34 -2.57 -23.71
C ILE A 112 -6.29 -1.60 -24.41
N THR A 113 -5.78 -0.87 -25.41
CA THR A 113 -6.60 0.01 -26.24
C THR A 113 -7.35 -0.79 -27.31
N LEU A 114 -8.43 -0.20 -27.85
CA LEU A 114 -9.35 -0.87 -28.81
C LEU A 114 -8.67 -1.35 -30.10
N ASP A 115 -7.45 -0.89 -30.38
CA ASP A 115 -6.59 -1.31 -31.49
C ASP A 115 -5.66 -2.51 -31.14
N GLY A 116 -5.87 -3.15 -29.99
CA GLY A 116 -5.13 -4.35 -29.57
C GLY A 116 -3.69 -4.08 -29.13
N LYS A 117 -3.29 -2.82 -29.01
CA LYS A 117 -1.97 -2.43 -28.52
C LYS A 117 -2.01 -2.30 -27.00
N VAL A 118 -1.01 -2.85 -26.33
CA VAL A 118 -0.74 -2.54 -24.92
C VAL A 118 -0.23 -1.11 -24.89
N GLN A 119 -1.01 -0.16 -24.37
CA GLN A 119 -0.47 1.13 -24.00
C GLN A 119 0.33 0.96 -22.71
N VAL A 120 1.64 0.79 -22.86
CA VAL A 120 2.56 1.34 -21.86
C VAL A 120 2.61 2.82 -22.19
N GLN A 121 1.93 3.65 -21.41
CA GLN A 121 1.87 5.07 -21.69
C GLN A 121 3.27 5.65 -21.44
N ASP A 122 3.90 6.14 -22.51
CA ASP A 122 5.29 6.63 -22.51
C ASP A 122 5.55 7.55 -21.33
N LEU A 123 6.51 7.16 -20.49
CA LEU A 123 7.10 8.01 -19.47
C LEU A 123 8.03 8.96 -20.23
N GLY A 124 7.53 10.18 -20.48
CA GLY A 124 8.27 11.24 -21.15
C GLY A 124 9.63 11.50 -20.50
N GLU A 125 10.59 11.82 -21.38
CA GLU A 125 11.98 12.20 -21.09
C GLU A 125 12.12 13.36 -20.09
#